data_AF-A0A817XG00-F1
#
_entry.id   AF-A0A817XG00-F1
#
_cell.length_a   1.000
_cell.length_b   1.000
_cell.length_c   1.000
_cell.angle_alpha   90.00
_cell.angle_beta   90.00
_cell.angle_gamma   90.00
#
_symmetry.space_group_name_H-M   'P 1'
#
loop_
_entity.id
_entity.type
_entity.pdbx_description
1 polymer ?
#
loop_
_entity_poly.entity_id
_entity_poly.type
_entity_poly.pdbx_seq_one_letter_code
_entity_poly.pdbx_strand_id
1 'polypeptide(L)'
;MRVDFSQMIELPNDHSEAFIQTIENSTSPQMDLVCCILTNNRKDHALQKYHQVNGVLPAKIIIYRDGVNDIQLLDVIDSELPTLNELCMKAQEGYE
;
A
#
# COMPACT_ATOMS: atom_id res chain seq x y z
N MET A 1 6.24 0.44 -15.08
CA MET A 1 6.28 1.22 -13.82
C MET A 1 7.44 0.67 -13.00
N ARG A 2 8.23 1.50 -12.31
CA ARG A 2 9.35 1.01 -11.49
C ARG A 2 8.83 0.93 -10.06
N VAL A 3 8.78 -0.28 -9.48
CA VAL A 3 8.40 -0.44 -8.08
C VAL A 3 9.59 0.04 -7.24
N ASP A 4 9.46 1.22 -6.65
CA ASP A 4 10.43 1.76 -5.69
C ASP A 4 10.34 0.99 -4.36
N PHE A 5 11.32 1.23 -3.48
CA PHE A 5 11.36 0.60 -2.17
C PHE A 5 10.10 0.88 -1.35
N SER A 6 9.49 -0.17 -0.82
CA SER A 6 8.38 -0.08 0.12
C SER A 6 8.83 0.63 1.40
N GLN A 7 8.17 1.73 1.76
CA GLN A 7 8.46 2.48 2.98
C GLN A 7 7.38 2.23 4.03
N MET A 8 7.78 1.76 5.21
CA MET A 8 6.91 1.70 6.38
C MET A 8 6.92 3.06 7.07
N ILE A 9 5.73 3.56 7.42
CA ILE A 9 5.58 4.83 8.12
C ILE A 9 4.68 4.59 9.32
N GLU A 10 5.22 4.85 10.51
CA GLU A 10 4.48 4.79 11.76
C GLU A 10 3.67 6.09 11.93
N LEU A 11 2.40 5.96 12.30
CA LEU A 11 1.55 7.10 12.57
C LEU A 11 1.77 7.58 14.01
N PRO A 12 1.81 8.90 14.25
CA PRO A 12 2.02 9.43 15.59
C PRO A 12 0.82 9.23 16.52
N ASN A 13 -0.38 9.00 15.97
CA ASN A 13 -1.63 8.71 16.69
C ASN A 13 -2.74 8.26 15.72
N ASP A 14 -3.86 7.78 16.27
CA ASP A 14 -5.01 7.25 15.53
C ASP A 14 -5.99 8.32 15.01
N HIS A 15 -5.63 9.62 15.08
CA HIS A 15 -6.51 10.68 14.58
C HIS A 15 -6.47 10.73 13.05
N SER A 16 -7.64 10.95 12.43
CA SER A 16 -7.77 11.06 10.97
C SER A 16 -6.85 12.14 10.36
N GLU A 17 -6.58 13.22 11.08
CA GLU A 17 -5.65 14.26 10.64
C GLU A 17 -4.21 13.77 10.54
N ALA A 18 -3.74 12.98 11.51
CA ALA A 18 -2.40 12.40 11.46
C ALA A 18 -2.24 11.44 10.28
N PHE A 19 -3.30 10.70 9.94
CA PHE A 19 -3.33 9.87 8.74
C PHE A 19 -3.19 10.70 7.47
N ILE A 20 -4.02 11.73 7.30
CA ILE A 20 -3.99 12.60 6.12
C ILE A 20 -2.62 13.29 5.99
N GLN A 21 -2.12 13.89 7.07
CA GLN A 21 -0.82 14.56 7.07
C GLN A 21 0.33 13.61 6.72
N THR A 22 0.30 12.37 7.23
CA THR A 22 1.35 11.40 6.93
C THR A 22 1.30 10.95 5.48
N ILE A 23 0.11 10.78 4.90
CA ILE A 23 -0.06 10.48 3.48
C ILE A 23 0.44 11.65 2.64
N GLU A 24 0.05 12.88 2.96
CA GLU A 24 0.47 14.08 2.24
C GLU A 24 2.00 14.27 2.32
N ASN A 25 2.60 14.10 3.49
CA ASN A 25 4.06 14.23 3.65
C ASN A 25 4.84 13.13 2.94
N SER A 26 4.26 11.93 2.81
CA SER A 26 4.88 10.80 2.11
C SER A 26 4.57 10.78 0.62
N THR A 27 3.70 11.68 0.13
CA THR A 27 3.22 11.70 -1.25
C THR A 27 3.59 13.02 -1.93
N SER A 28 4.17 12.93 -3.11
CA SER A 28 4.46 14.12 -3.92
C SER A 28 3.17 14.67 -4.56
N PRO A 29 3.03 16.00 -4.71
CA PRO A 29 1.84 16.64 -5.30
C PRO A 29 1.59 16.30 -6.79
N GLN A 30 2.46 15.51 -7.42
CA GLN A 30 2.33 15.03 -8.80
C GLN A 30 1.82 13.58 -8.87
N MET A 31 1.44 12.95 -7.76
CA MET A 31 0.96 11.56 -7.78
C MET A 31 -0.47 11.48 -8.30
N ASP A 32 -0.66 10.73 -9.38
CA ASP A 32 -1.96 10.64 -10.04
C ASP A 32 -2.99 9.84 -9.25
N LEU A 33 -2.61 8.88 -8.39
CA LEU A 33 -3.56 8.21 -7.50
C LEU A 33 -2.93 7.31 -6.42
N VAL A 34 -3.46 7.37 -5.18
CA VAL A 34 -3.10 6.56 -4.02
C VAL A 34 -4.15 5.48 -3.77
N CYS A 35 -3.75 4.20 -3.64
CA CYS A 35 -4.65 3.10 -3.27
C CYS A 35 -4.43 2.71 -1.81
N CYS A 36 -5.41 2.99 -0.94
CA CYS A 36 -5.40 2.54 0.46
C CYS A 36 -5.98 1.13 0.57
N ILE A 37 -5.14 0.14 0.89
CA ILE A 37 -5.58 -1.24 1.13
C ILE A 37 -5.67 -1.44 2.64
N LEU A 38 -6.90 -1.39 3.15
CA LEU A 38 -7.22 -1.79 4.52
C LEU A 38 -7.13 -3.31 4.59
N THR A 39 -6.32 -3.80 5.52
CA THR A 39 -5.94 -5.20 5.66
C THR A 39 -7.13 -6.16 5.63
N ASN A 40 -7.35 -6.75 4.46
CA ASN A 40 -8.06 -8.00 4.30
C ASN A 40 -7.28 -8.86 3.30
N ASN A 41 -7.41 -10.17 3.41
CA ASN A 41 -6.71 -11.20 2.63
C ASN A 41 -7.05 -11.21 1.12
N ARG A 42 -7.46 -10.08 0.55
CA ARG A 42 -7.86 -9.88 -0.87
C ARG A 42 -7.19 -8.65 -1.49
N LYS A 43 -5.88 -8.50 -1.26
CA LYS A 43 -5.06 -7.39 -1.76
C LYS A 43 -4.99 -7.40 -3.31
N ASP A 44 -4.92 -8.59 -3.88
CA ASP A 44 -5.04 -8.88 -5.31
C ASP A 44 -6.33 -8.30 -5.90
N HIS A 45 -7.48 -8.62 -5.30
CA HIS A 45 -8.79 -8.23 -5.81
C HIS A 45 -9.01 -6.71 -5.79
N ALA A 46 -8.38 -6.00 -4.85
CA ALA A 46 -8.41 -4.55 -4.78
C ALA A 46 -7.66 -3.91 -5.96
N LEU A 47 -6.46 -4.41 -6.28
CA LEU A 47 -5.69 -3.96 -7.43
C LEU A 47 -6.43 -4.23 -8.75
N GLN A 48 -7.01 -5.42 -8.91
CA GLN A 48 -7.76 -5.75 -10.12
C GLN A 48 -8.95 -4.83 -10.31
N LYS A 49 -9.74 -4.61 -9.25
CA LYS A 49 -10.93 -3.76 -9.30
C LYS A 49 -10.57 -2.31 -9.58
N TYR A 50 -9.48 -1.84 -9.00
CA TYR A 50 -8.97 -0.50 -9.27
C TYR A 50 -8.57 -0.35 -10.75
N HIS A 51 -7.83 -1.31 -11.30
CA HIS A 51 -7.46 -1.30 -12.72
C HIS A 51 -8.70 -1.33 -13.63
N GLN A 52 -9.72 -2.13 -13.29
CA GLN A 52 -10.97 -2.17 -14.05
C GLN A 52 -11.70 -0.82 -14.10
N VAL A 53 -11.63 -0.03 -13.02
CA VAL A 53 -12.31 1.27 -12.93
C VAL A 53 -11.49 2.39 -13.58
N ASN A 54 -10.18 2.41 -13.35
CA ASN A 54 -9.32 3.53 -13.74
C ASN A 54 -8.51 3.27 -15.03
N GLY A 55 -8.46 2.02 -15.50
CA GLY A 55 -7.66 1.62 -16.67
C GLY A 55 -6.14 1.63 -16.42
N VAL A 56 -5.72 1.86 -15.18
CA VAL A 56 -4.31 1.93 -14.77
C VAL A 56 -4.14 1.30 -13.39
N LEU A 57 -2.94 0.80 -13.09
CA LEU A 57 -2.55 0.37 -11.75
C LEU A 57 -2.20 1.59 -10.89
N PRO A 58 -2.38 1.53 -9.57
CA PRO A 58 -2.04 2.65 -8.69
C PRO A 58 -0.53 2.89 -8.68
N ALA A 59 -0.12 4.16 -8.67
CA ALA A 59 1.29 4.54 -8.57
C ALA A 59 1.87 4.32 -7.16
N LYS A 60 1.01 4.36 -6.13
CA LYS A 60 1.38 4.12 -4.74
C LYS A 60 0.28 3.37 -4.00
N ILE A 61 0.69 2.41 -3.17
CA ILE A 61 -0.20 1.62 -2.32
C ILE A 61 0.14 1.93 -0.87
N ILE A 62 -0.88 2.28 -0.09
CA ILE A 62 -0.76 2.53 1.35
C ILE A 62 -1.53 1.44 2.06
N ILE A 63 -0.87 0.78 3.02
CA ILE A 63 -1.48 -0.28 3.80
C ILE A 63 -1.58 0.19 5.21
N TYR A 64 -2.82 0.24 5.69
CA TYR A 64 -3.09 0.49 7.10
C TYR A 64 -3.38 -0.83 7.79
N ARG A 65 -2.66 -1.09 8.87
CA ARG A 65 -2.84 -2.27 9.71
C ARG A 65 -3.04 -1.84 11.15
N ASP A 66 -4.24 -2.11 11.65
CA ASP A 66 -4.62 -1.84 13.02
C ASP A 66 -4.21 -2.98 13.96
N GLY A 67 -3.89 -2.65 15.21
CA GLY A 67 -3.69 -3.63 16.29
C GLY A 67 -2.44 -4.51 16.19
N VAL A 68 -1.33 -3.99 15.63
CA VAL A 68 -0.05 -4.71 15.55
C VAL A 68 0.79 -4.37 16.77
N ASN A 69 1.22 -5.38 17.52
CA ASN A 69 2.23 -5.20 18.57
C ASN A 69 3.64 -5.14 17.96
N ASP A 70 4.62 -4.51 18.61
CA ASP A 70 6.01 -4.39 18.12
C ASP A 70 6.62 -5.71 17.62
N ILE A 71 6.31 -6.81 18.32
CA ILE A 71 6.78 -8.16 17.97
C ILE A 71 6.17 -8.62 16.64
N GLN A 72 4.88 -8.36 16.43
CA GLN A 72 4.19 -8.71 15.20
C GLN A 72 4.62 -7.82 14.03
N LEU A 73 5.04 -6.59 14.30
CA LEU A 73 5.50 -5.65 13.28
C LEU A 73 6.70 -6.21 12.51
N LEU A 74 7.65 -6.85 13.19
CA LEU A 74 8.78 -7.51 12.56
C LEU A 74 8.32 -8.64 11.63
N ASP A 75 7.38 -9.48 12.08
CA ASP A 75 6.81 -10.53 11.23
C ASP A 75 6.08 -9.94 10.00
N VAL A 76 5.40 -8.80 10.14
CA VAL A 76 4.77 -8.10 9.01
C VAL A 76 5.84 -7.63 8.01
N ILE A 77 6.94 -7.06 8.51
CA ILE A 77 8.04 -6.59 7.67
C ILE A 77 8.68 -7.76 6.94
N ASP A 78 8.97 -8.86 7.64
CA ASP A 78 9.71 -9.99 7.08
C ASP A 78 8.87 -10.88 6.17
N SER A 79 7.55 -10.99 6.39
CA SER A 79 6.69 -11.90 5.62
C SER A 79 5.72 -11.18 4.68
N GLU A 80 5.10 -10.07 5.10
CA GLU A 80 4.05 -9.44 4.30
C GLU A 80 4.59 -8.47 3.27
N LEU A 81 5.62 -7.67 3.57
CA LEU A 81 6.20 -6.75 2.59
C LEU A 81 6.74 -7.48 1.35
N PRO A 82 7.50 -8.59 1.46
CA PRO A 82 7.97 -9.33 0.29
C PRO A 82 6.81 -9.90 -0.53
N THR A 83 5.81 -10.50 0.16
CA THR A 83 4.60 -11.02 -0.49
C THR A 83 3.85 -9.91 -1.23
N LEU A 84 3.81 -8.71 -0.67
CA LEU A 84 3.14 -7.56 -1.30
C LEU A 84 3.87 -7.07 -2.54
N ASN A 85 5.19 -6.96 -2.45
CA ASN A 85 6.03 -6.58 -3.58
C ASN A 85 5.87 -7.60 -4.71
N GLU A 86 5.85 -8.89 -4.40
CA GLU A 86 5.62 -9.94 -5.38
C GLU A 86 4.22 -9.84 -6.02
N LEU A 87 3.17 -9.60 -5.22
CA LEU A 87 1.82 -9.39 -5.75
C LEU A 87 1.74 -8.19 -6.69
N CYS A 88 2.40 -7.08 -6.35
CA CYS A 88 2.44 -5.89 -7.20
C CYS A 88 3.22 -6.14 -8.49
N MET A 89 4.33 -6.89 -8.42
CA MET A 89 5.09 -7.31 -9.60
C MET A 89 4.27 -8.20 -10.52
N LYS A 90 3.59 -9.22 -9.97
CA LYS A 90 2.69 -10.10 -10.73
C LYS A 90 1.50 -9.35 -11.32
N ALA A 91 0.94 -8.40 -10.58
CA ALA A 91 -0.11 -7.51 -11.08
C ALA A 91 0.39 -6.54 -12.16
N GLN A 92 1.70 -6.39 -12.38
CA GLN A 92 2.22 -5.67 -13.54
C GLN A 92 2.32 -6.60 -14.75
N GLU A 93 2.86 -7.82 -14.58
CA GLU A 93 3.06 -8.78 -15.67
C GLU A 93 1.75 -9.33 -16.25
N GLY A 94 0.70 -9.46 -15.42
CA GLY A 94 -0.60 -10.01 -15.85
C GLY A 94 -1.52 -9.01 -16.56
N TYR A 95 -1.12 -7.76 -16.74
CA TYR A 95 -1.93 -6.67 -17.28
C TYR A 95 -1.34 -6.02 -18.53
N GLU A 96 -0.43 -6.71 -19.23
CA GLU A 96 0.00 -6.35 -20.60
C GLU A 96 -1.05 -6.70 -21.68
#